data_AF-A0A2E6MZ11-F1
#
_entry.id   AF-A0A2E6MZ11-F1
#
_cell.length_a   1.000
_cell.length_b   1.000
_cell.length_c   1.000
_cell.angle_alpha   90.00
_cell.angle_beta   90.00
_cell.angle_gamma   90.00
#
_symmetry.space_group_name_H-M   'P 1'
#
loop_
_entity.id
_entity.type
_entity.pdbx_description
1 polymer ?
#
loop_
_entity_poly.entity_id
_entity_poly.type
_entity_poly.pdbx_seq_one_letter_code
_entity_poly.pdbx_strand_id
1 'polypeptide(L)' 'MADIQTVGGCSKCGSDSVTCKYNFFEQAELEIHSWEHKCLDCGHRLTTAYRSDDEDINFAEESVDQCPYCQRVGNK' A
#
# COMPACT_ATOMS: atom_id res chain seq x y z
N MET A 1 6.87 -1.00 -13.28
CA MET A 1 5.98 0.18 -13.41
C MET A 1 5.24 0.29 -12.08
N ALA A 2 5.15 1.44 -11.43
CA ALA A 2 4.46 1.52 -10.13
C ALA A 2 2.94 1.37 -10.31
N ASP A 3 2.31 0.51 -9.53
CA ASP A 3 0.87 0.19 -9.64
C ASP A 3 0.04 1.22 -8.87
N ILE A 4 -0.33 2.31 -9.54
CA ILE A 4 -1.01 3.48 -8.95
C ILE A 4 -2.45 3.58 -9.48
N GLN A 5 -3.43 3.70 -8.58
CA GLN A 5 -4.84 3.92 -8.92
C GLN A 5 -5.48 4.93 -7.98
N THR A 6 -6.46 5.69 -8.47
CA THR A 6 -7.29 6.58 -7.65
C THR A 6 -8.47 5.78 -7.09
N VAL A 7 -8.62 5.76 -5.77
CA VAL A 7 -9.64 4.96 -5.05
C VAL A 7 -10.62 5.79 -4.23
N GLY A 8 -10.34 7.09 -4.04
CA GLY A 8 -11.21 8.01 -3.31
C GLY A 8 -11.36 7.74 -1.81
N GLY A 9 -12.31 8.42 -1.17
CA GLY A 9 -12.66 8.20 0.23
C GLY A 9 -11.59 8.64 1.24
N CYS A 10 -11.12 9.89 1.17
CA CYS A 10 -10.16 10.41 2.15
C CYS A 10 -10.78 10.47 3.56
N SER A 11 -10.19 9.73 4.52
CA SER A 11 -10.62 9.71 5.93
C SER A 11 -10.54 11.07 6.64
N LYS A 12 -9.73 12.01 6.13
CA LYS A 12 -9.50 13.32 6.76
C LYS A 12 -10.38 14.43 6.22
N CYS A 13 -10.59 14.50 4.91
CA CYS A 13 -11.31 15.61 4.26
C CYS A 13 -12.49 15.17 3.39
N GLY A 14 -12.75 13.87 3.24
CA GLY A 14 -13.84 13.35 2.41
C GLY A 14 -13.64 13.47 0.89
N SER A 15 -12.45 13.87 0.44
CA SER A 15 -12.12 13.96 -1.00
C SER A 15 -12.06 12.57 -1.67
N ASP A 16 -12.46 12.53 -2.94
CA ASP A 16 -12.34 11.39 -3.85
C ASP A 16 -10.99 11.31 -4.58
N SER A 17 -10.11 12.28 -4.38
CA SER A 17 -8.79 12.35 -5.01
C SER A 17 -7.72 11.61 -4.20
N VAL A 18 -8.02 10.40 -3.72
CA VAL A 18 -7.05 9.56 -3.01
C VAL A 18 -6.39 8.60 -3.97
N THR A 19 -5.08 8.68 -4.05
CA THR A 19 -4.24 7.73 -4.79
C THR A 19 -3.79 6.60 -3.87
N CYS A 20 -3.94 5.38 -4.34
CA CYS A 20 -3.38 4.17 -3.78
C CYS A 20 -2.22 3.72 -4.67
N LYS A 21 -1.04 3.59 -4.10
CA LYS A 21 0.17 3.18 -4.80
C LYS A 21 0.72 1.93 -4.13
N TYR A 22 0.95 0.91 -4.94
CA TYR A 22 1.64 -0.31 -4.56
C TYR A 22 3.04 -0.32 -5.19
N ASN A 23 4.05 -0.66 -4.39
CA ASN A 23 5.36 -1.04 -4.92
C ASN A 23 5.79 -2.37 -4.32
N PHE A 24 6.12 -3.28 -5.23
CA PHE A 24 6.76 -4.55 -4.93
C PHE A 24 8.25 -4.44 -5.22
N PHE A 25 9.08 -4.94 -4.30
CA PHE A 25 10.52 -5.04 -4.48
C PHE A 25 10.96 -6.43 -4.03
N GLU A 26 11.61 -7.17 -4.93
CA GLU A 26 12.28 -8.42 -4.59
C GLU A 26 13.78 -8.29 -4.91
N GLN A 27 14.62 -8.70 -3.97
CA GLN A 27 16.05 -8.84 -4.19
C GLN A 27 16.60 -10.01 -3.39
N ALA A 28 17.06 -11.05 -4.08
CA ALA A 28 17.55 -12.29 -3.48
C ALA A 28 16.49 -12.93 -2.54
N GLU A 29 16.70 -12.86 -1.23
CA GLU A 29 15.81 -13.45 -0.21
C GLU A 29 14.90 -12.38 0.45
N LEU A 30 15.05 -11.11 0.06
CA LEU A 30 14.28 -10.01 0.60
C LEU A 30 13.11 -9.67 -0.33
N GLU A 31 11.90 -9.75 0.22
CA GLU A 31 10.65 -9.35 -0.43
C GLU A 31 10.02 -8.20 0.36
N ILE A 32 9.63 -7.13 -0.33
CA ILE A 32 9.03 -5.95 0.27
C ILE A 32 7.77 -5.56 -0.50
N HIS A 33 6.66 -5.46 0.23
CA HIS A 33 5.39 -4.95 -0.25
C HIS A 33 5.11 -3.61 0.40
N SER A 34 5.04 -2.54 -0.38
CA SER A 34 4.83 -1.19 0.14
C SER A 34 3.56 -0.56 -0.42
N TRP A 35 2.76 -0.03 0.49
CA TRP A 35 1.47 0.61 0.23
C TRP A 35 1.52 2.08 0.64
N GLU A 36 1.05 2.94 -0.25
CA GLU A 36 0.86 4.37 0.02
C GLU A 36 -0.54 4.81 -0.37
N HIS A 37 -1.26 5.41 0.58
CA HIS A 37 -2.53 6.08 0.39
C HIS A 37 -2.33 7.58 0.54
N LYS A 38 -2.45 8.35 -0.54
CA LYS A 38 -2.22 9.79 -0.53
C LYS A 38 -3.40 10.54 -1.12
N CYS A 39 -4.00 11.41 -0.32
CA CYS A 39 -4.98 12.39 -0.77
C CYS A 39 -4.28 13.55 -1.48
N LEU A 40 -4.71 13.84 -2.71
CA LEU A 40 -4.17 14.93 -3.52
C LEU A 40 -4.70 16.30 -3.11
N ASP A 41 -5.88 16.36 -2.46
CA ASP A 41 -6.49 17.63 -2.06
C ASP A 41 -5.99 18.15 -0.71
N CYS A 42 -5.97 17.31 0.33
CA CYS A 42 -5.55 17.74 1.69
C CYS A 42 -4.13 17.28 2.06
N GLY A 43 -3.46 16.50 1.21
CA GLY A 43 -2.12 15.99 1.45
C GLY A 43 -2.01 14.90 2.51
N HIS A 44 -3.13 14.44 3.08
CA HIS A 44 -3.12 13.33 4.05
C HIS A 44 -2.56 12.06 3.41
N ARG A 45 -1.65 11.40 4.13
CA ARG A 45 -0.93 10.22 3.66
C ARG A 45 -0.90 9.13 4.74
N LEU A 46 -1.15 7.90 4.31
CA LEU A 46 -1.00 6.67 5.08
C LEU A 46 -0.05 5.75 4.33
N THR A 47 0.86 5.09 5.03
CA THR A 47 1.86 4.19 4.42
C THR A 47 2.07 2.97 5.28
N THR A 48 2.11 1.80 4.65
CA THR A 48 2.45 0.52 5.29
C THR A 48 3.47 -0.19 4.41
N ALA A 49 4.45 -0.83 5.02
CA ALA A 49 5.40 -1.68 4.31
C ALA A 49 5.55 -3.01 5.05
N TYR A 50 5.42 -4.10 4.30
CA TYR A 50 5.67 -5.46 4.76
C TYR A 50 7.01 -5.92 4.21
N ARG A 51 7.87 -6.50 5.04
CA ARG A 51 9.21 -6.95 4.67
C ARG A 51 9.43 -8.38 5.12
N SER A 52 9.94 -9.25 4.25
CA SER A 52 10.16 -10.67 4.57
C SER A 52 11.20 -10.92 5.66
N ASP A 53 12.08 -9.96 5.92
CA ASP A 53 13.06 -10.05 7.01
C ASP A 53 12.53 -9.55 8.36
N ASP A 54 11.30 -9.02 8.41
CA ASP A 54 10.69 -8.54 9.64
C ASP A 54 10.06 -9.71 10.41
N GLU A 55 10.59 -10.03 11.59
CA GLU A 55 10.17 -11.19 12.39
C GLU A 55 8.71 -11.09 12.88
N ASP A 56 8.14 -9.89 12.92
CA ASP A 56 6.76 -9.65 13.32
C ASP A 56 5.76 -9.86 12.15
N ILE A 57 6.24 -10.08 10.93
CA ILE A 57 5.41 -10.18 9.72
C ILE A 57 5.44 -11.61 9.17
N ASN A 58 4.29 -12.28 9.24
CA ASN A 58 4.11 -13.58 8.61
C ASN A 58 3.39 -13.45 7.25
N PHE A 59 4.14 -13.54 6.15
CA PHE A 59 3.62 -13.49 4.78
C PHE A 59 2.61 -14.59 4.44
N ALA A 60 2.57 -15.69 5.20
CA ALA A 60 1.58 -16.75 5.00
C ALA A 60 0.22 -16.42 5.62
N GLU A 61 0.17 -15.53 6.62
CA GLU A 61 -1.05 -15.14 7.33
C GLU A 61 -1.53 -13.73 6.96
N GLU A 62 -0.60 -12.84 6.64
CA GLU A 62 -0.87 -11.45 6.28
C GLU A 62 -1.17 -11.29 4.79
N SER A 63 -2.18 -10.47 4.46
CA SER A 63 -2.51 -10.11 3.08
C SER A 63 -1.62 -8.95 2.61
N VAL A 64 -0.32 -9.21 2.46
CA VAL A 64 0.70 -8.20 2.15
C VAL A 64 0.52 -7.55 0.78
N ASP A 65 -0.07 -8.27 -0.17
CA ASP A 65 -0.42 -7.84 -1.52
C ASP A 65 -1.79 -7.14 -1.58
N GLN A 66 -2.41 -6.91 -0.41
CA GLN A 66 -3.64 -6.14 -0.29
C GLN A 66 -3.41 -4.84 0.50
N CYS A 67 -3.91 -3.73 -0.04
CA CYS A 67 -3.85 -2.44 0.63
C CYS A 67 -4.67 -2.46 1.92
N PRO A 68 -4.08 -2.18 3.09
CA PRO A 68 -4.80 -2.20 4.36
C PRO A 68 -5.87 -1.08 4.46
N TYR A 69 -5.80 -0.08 3.59
CA TYR A 69 -6.67 1.11 3.67
C TYR A 69 -7.90 1.06 2.75
N CYS A 70 -7.76 0.48 1.56
CA CYS A 70 -8.84 0.40 0.56
C CYS A 70 -9.10 -1.01 0.05
N GLN A 71 -8.39 -2.01 0.59
CA GLN A 71 -8.57 -3.43 0.25
C GLN A 71 -8.27 -3.77 -1.23
N ARG A 72 -7.66 -2.85 -1.97
CA ARG A 72 -7.17 -3.08 -3.34
C ARG A 72 -6.02 -4.07 -3.32
N VAL A 73 -6.03 -5.02 -4.26
CA VAL A 73 -4.92 -5.95 -4.49
C VAL A 73 -3.92 -5.34 -5.46
N GLY A 74 -2.64 -5.48 -5.15
CA GLY A 74 -1.52 -4.92 -5.90
C GLY A 74 -1.13 -5.82 -7.06
N ASN A 75 -0.81 -5.23 -8.21
CA ASN A 75 -0.22 -5.98 -9.31
C ASN A 75 1.31 -5.92 -9.21
N LYS A 76 1.94 -7.10 -9.06
CA LYS A 76 3.39 -7.29 -9.06
C LYS A 76 3.96 -7.31 -10.48
#